data_AF-A0A9Q8H602-F1
#
_entry.id   AF-A0A9Q8H602-F1
#
_cell.length_a   1.000
_cell.length_b   1.000
_cell.length_c   1.000
_cell.angle_alpha   90.00
_cell.angle_beta   90.00
_cell.angle_gamma   90.00
#
_symmetry.space_group_name_H-M   'P 1'
#
loop_
_entity.id
_entity.type
_entity.pdbx_description
1 polymer ?
#
loop_
_entity_poly.entity_id
_entity_poly.type
_entity_poly.pdbx_seq_one_letter_code
_entity_poly.pdbx_strand_id
1 'polypeptide(L)'
;MKERVRSKIKDPVHLHFLDEFIDSFSSGLVLGVKLSQILSGMYLAPFDRLAIRCFGLSDDIDKFRYWQGRYVSDCLLTCRTEEQAAELSKGVDYLNRKFEGYVREGLRHYSRFADNIVIKHRDKTFLHLMVELSVLILARDYHLQINRSWNVRPMWTGNDLCGYVFYHDRLMLRKRNKKALCRQVARLRKKGYSERD
;
A
#
# COMPACT_ATOMS: atom_id res chain seq x y z
N MET A 1 -1.65 -8.23 18.03
CA MET A 1 -0.34 -7.53 18.03
C MET A 1 0.65 -8.16 19.01
N LYS A 2 0.30 -8.32 20.29
CA LYS A 2 1.20 -8.86 21.33
C LYS A 2 1.84 -10.21 21.02
N GLU A 3 1.08 -11.16 20.46
CA GLU A 3 1.64 -12.45 20.01
C GLU A 3 2.78 -12.28 18.99
N ARG A 4 2.65 -11.32 18.07
CA ARG A 4 3.70 -11.01 17.10
C ARG A 4 4.94 -10.46 17.79
N VAL A 5 4.77 -9.56 18.78
CA VAL A 5 5.87 -9.05 19.61
C VAL A 5 6.59 -10.22 20.29
N ARG A 6 5.85 -11.09 20.98
CA ARG A 6 6.37 -12.27 21.69
C ARG A 6 7.03 -13.30 20.78
N SER A 7 6.68 -13.32 19.49
CA SER A 7 7.38 -14.17 18.51
C SER A 7 8.83 -13.73 18.26
N LYS A 8 9.14 -12.45 18.50
CA LYS A 8 10.45 -11.83 18.22
C LYS A 8 11.23 -11.45 19.47
N ILE A 9 10.54 -10.95 20.50
CA ILE A 9 11.12 -10.53 21.77
C ILE A 9 10.76 -11.58 22.82
N LYS A 10 11.76 -12.05 23.58
CA LYS A 10 11.59 -13.10 24.60
C LYS A 10 11.83 -12.62 26.03
N ASP A 11 12.41 -11.43 26.21
CA ASP A 11 12.68 -10.87 27.53
C ASP A 11 11.35 -10.51 28.25
N PRO A 12 11.04 -11.15 29.39
CA PRO A 12 9.78 -10.94 30.09
C PRO A 12 9.63 -9.51 30.64
N VAL A 13 10.72 -8.85 31.06
CA VAL A 13 10.65 -7.49 31.60
C VAL A 13 10.30 -6.51 30.50
N HIS A 14 10.98 -6.62 29.35
CA HIS A 14 10.67 -5.79 28.19
C HIS A 14 9.25 -6.04 27.65
N LEU A 15 8.82 -7.31 27.61
CA LEU A 15 7.47 -7.66 27.17
C LEU A 15 6.38 -7.06 28.04
N HIS A 16 6.58 -7.03 29.37
CA HIS A 16 5.64 -6.40 30.29
C HIS A 16 5.42 -4.92 29.96
N PHE A 17 6.51 -4.14 29.78
CA PHE A 17 6.39 -2.73 29.38
C PHE A 17 5.73 -2.54 28.01
N LEU A 18 6.01 -3.42 27.05
CA LEU A 18 5.35 -3.36 25.73
C LEU A 18 3.86 -3.69 25.81
N ASP A 19 3.46 -4.62 26.68
CA ASP A 19 2.06 -4.96 26.89
C ASP A 19 1.30 -3.78 27.51
N GLU A 20 1.85 -3.15 28.56
CA GLU A 20 1.29 -1.94 29.15
C GLU A 20 1.15 -0.82 28.11
N PHE A 21 2.15 -0.63 27.26
CA PHE A 21 2.09 0.36 26.18
C PHE A 21 1.00 0.02 25.15
N ILE A 22 0.89 -1.24 24.73
CA ILE A 22 -0.11 -1.68 23.74
C ILE A 22 -1.52 -1.53 24.30
N ASP A 23 -1.72 -1.78 25.59
CA ASP A 23 -3.03 -1.69 26.25
C ASP A 23 -3.36 -0.28 26.76
N SER A 24 -2.44 0.67 26.63
CA SER A 24 -2.62 2.04 27.14
C SER A 24 -3.82 2.77 26.53
N PHE A 25 -4.33 2.32 25.38
CA PHE A 25 -5.56 2.83 24.76
C PHE A 25 -6.49 1.68 24.35
N SER A 26 -7.79 1.93 24.46
CA SER A 26 -8.82 0.94 24.10
C SER A 26 -8.90 0.62 22.60
N SER A 27 -8.42 1.53 21.74
CA SER A 27 -8.44 1.36 20.29
C SER A 27 -7.16 1.87 19.65
N GLY A 28 -6.29 0.94 19.30
CA GLY A 28 -5.04 1.20 18.59
C GLY A 28 -3.92 1.71 19.48
N LEU A 29 -2.82 2.13 18.84
CA LEU A 29 -1.62 2.62 19.51
C LEU A 29 -1.62 4.14 19.64
N VAL A 30 -0.90 4.64 20.65
CA VAL A 30 -0.71 6.08 20.88
C VAL A 30 -0.15 6.78 19.64
N LEU A 31 -0.76 7.86 19.18
CA LEU A 31 -0.23 8.64 18.06
C LEU A 31 0.93 9.54 18.52
N GLY A 32 1.94 9.70 17.67
CA GLY A 32 3.07 10.61 17.91
C GLY A 32 4.24 10.02 18.69
N VAL A 33 4.17 8.75 19.11
CA VAL A 33 5.26 8.07 19.83
C VAL A 33 6.05 7.17 18.87
N LYS A 34 7.39 7.19 18.98
CA LYS A 34 8.29 6.35 18.15
C LYS A 34 7.98 4.85 18.28
N LEU A 35 7.67 4.40 19.50
CA LEU A 35 7.33 3.01 19.76
C LEU A 35 6.10 2.57 18.95
N SER A 36 5.07 3.42 18.84
CA SER A 36 3.89 3.13 18.02
C SER A 36 4.22 2.98 16.54
N GLN A 37 5.15 3.78 16.03
CA GLN A 37 5.60 3.68 14.63
C GLN A 37 6.30 2.33 14.37
N ILE A 38 7.16 1.90 15.30
CA ILE A 38 7.86 0.61 15.21
C ILE A 38 6.88 -0.55 15.30
N LEU A 39 5.97 -0.52 16.29
CA LEU A 39 4.97 -1.58 16.50
C LEU A 39 4.01 -1.68 15.31
N SER A 40 3.58 -0.56 14.74
CA SER A 40 2.78 -0.53 13.50
C SER A 40 3.54 -1.14 12.31
N GLY A 41 4.81 -0.78 12.15
CA GLY A 41 5.71 -1.37 11.15
C GLY A 41 5.82 -2.89 11.29
N MET A 42 6.04 -3.38 12.51
CA MET A 42 6.11 -4.80 12.83
C MET A 42 4.78 -5.52 12.62
N TYR A 43 3.66 -4.87 12.92
CA TYR A 43 2.32 -5.42 12.72
C TYR A 43 2.03 -5.68 11.24
N LEU A 44 2.39 -4.75 10.35
CA LEU A 44 2.16 -4.84 8.90
C LEU A 44 3.25 -5.58 8.12
N ALA A 45 4.43 -5.81 8.68
CA ALA A 45 5.52 -6.49 7.97
C ALA A 45 5.16 -7.87 7.36
N PRO A 46 4.32 -8.72 8.00
CA PRO A 46 3.86 -9.97 7.38
C PRO A 46 2.95 -9.72 6.17
N PHE A 47 2.11 -8.68 6.22
CA PHE A 47 1.26 -8.29 5.09
C PHE A 47 2.12 -7.92 3.87
N ASP A 48 3.19 -7.15 4.08
CA ASP A 48 4.10 -6.76 3.00
C ASP A 48 4.71 -7.99 2.31
N ARG A 49 5.15 -8.99 3.10
CA ARG A 49 5.71 -10.24 2.57
C ARG A 49 4.69 -11.04 1.75
N LEU A 50 3.44 -11.07 2.22
CA LEU A 50 2.33 -11.67 1.48
C LEU A 50 2.08 -10.91 0.17
N ALA A 51 1.96 -9.58 0.21
CA ALA A 51 1.70 -8.76 -0.96
C ALA A 51 2.79 -8.89 -2.03
N ILE A 52 4.06 -8.84 -1.63
CA ILE A 52 5.21 -8.99 -2.54
C ILE A 52 5.15 -10.33 -3.29
N ARG A 53 4.70 -11.40 -2.61
CA ARG A 53 4.47 -12.74 -3.20
C ARG A 53 3.08 -12.91 -3.83
N CYS A 54 2.40 -11.83 -4.20
CA CYS A 54 1.05 -11.86 -4.77
C CYS A 54 0.08 -12.70 -3.91
N PHE A 55 0.13 -12.53 -2.59
CA PHE A 55 -0.75 -13.17 -1.61
C PHE A 55 -0.76 -14.69 -1.64
N GLY A 56 0.38 -15.28 -1.98
CA GLY A 56 0.55 -16.74 -2.04
C GLY A 56 -0.35 -17.39 -3.07
N LEU A 57 -0.74 -16.67 -4.14
CA LEU A 57 -1.55 -17.25 -5.21
C LEU A 57 -0.89 -18.48 -5.84
N SER A 58 0.44 -18.55 -5.87
CA SER A 58 1.17 -19.74 -6.33
C SER A 58 1.03 -20.96 -5.41
N ASP A 59 0.62 -20.75 -4.16
CA ASP A 59 0.68 -21.76 -3.11
C ASP A 59 -0.64 -22.56 -3.00
N ASP A 60 -1.70 -22.09 -3.67
CA ASP A 60 -3.05 -22.68 -3.67
C ASP A 60 -3.59 -22.70 -5.10
N ILE A 61 -3.73 -23.89 -5.68
CA ILE A 61 -4.10 -24.05 -7.08
C ILE A 61 -5.54 -23.61 -7.37
N ASP A 62 -6.47 -23.84 -6.45
CA ASP A 62 -7.88 -23.48 -6.64
C ASP A 62 -8.03 -21.97 -6.61
N LYS A 63 -7.38 -21.33 -5.64
CA LYS A 63 -7.30 -19.87 -5.55
C LYS A 63 -6.62 -19.30 -6.80
N PHE A 64 -5.51 -19.89 -7.25
CA PHE A 64 -4.83 -19.45 -8.47
C PHE A 64 -5.76 -19.46 -9.68
N ARG A 65 -6.47 -20.56 -9.91
CA ARG A 65 -7.40 -20.72 -11.04
C ARG A 65 -8.57 -19.75 -10.97
N TYR A 66 -9.12 -19.52 -9.78
CA TYR A 66 -10.17 -18.52 -9.59
C TYR A 66 -9.70 -17.13 -10.02
N TRP A 67 -8.55 -16.66 -9.52
CA TRP A 67 -8.04 -15.33 -9.85
C TRP A 67 -7.56 -15.21 -11.30
N GLN A 68 -7.02 -16.30 -11.86
CA GLN A 68 -6.67 -16.37 -13.28
C GLN A 68 -7.91 -16.24 -14.16
N GLY A 69 -9.01 -16.92 -13.82
CA GLY A 69 -10.29 -16.77 -14.50
C GLY A 69 -10.85 -15.35 -14.39
N ARG A 70 -10.86 -14.77 -13.18
CA ARG A 70 -11.26 -13.37 -12.95
C ARG A 70 -10.42 -12.39 -13.77
N TYR A 71 -9.12 -12.61 -13.88
CA TYR A 71 -8.24 -11.78 -14.73
C TYR A 71 -8.69 -11.78 -16.19
N VAL A 72 -8.95 -12.96 -16.77
CA VAL A 72 -9.43 -13.08 -18.15
C VAL A 72 -10.77 -12.37 -18.32
N SER A 73 -11.73 -12.60 -17.43
CA SER A 73 -13.04 -11.94 -17.46
C SER A 73 -12.92 -10.42 -17.37
N ASP A 74 -12.10 -9.91 -16.45
CA ASP A 74 -11.95 -8.48 -16.26
C ASP A 74 -11.20 -7.82 -17.43
N CYS A 75 -10.25 -8.51 -18.06
CA CYS A 75 -9.62 -8.06 -19.30
C CYS A 75 -10.64 -7.87 -20.43
N LEU A 76 -11.58 -8.82 -20.59
CA LEU A 76 -12.65 -8.71 -21.57
C LEU A 76 -13.61 -7.55 -21.25
N LEU A 77 -14.05 -7.44 -20.00
CA LEU A 77 -15.02 -6.42 -19.57
C LEU A 77 -14.47 -4.98 -19.63
N THR A 78 -13.16 -4.84 -19.43
CA THR A 78 -12.49 -3.53 -19.36
C THR A 78 -11.76 -3.14 -20.64
N CYS A 79 -11.90 -3.93 -21.72
CA CYS A 79 -11.35 -3.61 -23.03
C CYS A 79 -11.98 -2.33 -23.60
N ARG A 80 -11.15 -1.33 -23.90
CA ARG A 80 -11.55 -0.02 -24.43
C ARG A 80 -10.68 0.46 -25.60
N THR A 81 -9.51 -0.12 -25.83
CA THR A 81 -8.58 0.29 -26.88
C THR A 81 -8.32 -0.83 -27.89
N GLU A 82 -7.90 -0.46 -29.11
CA GLU A 82 -7.51 -1.44 -30.14
C GLU A 82 -6.32 -2.29 -29.70
N GLU A 83 -5.35 -1.71 -28.99
CA GLU A 83 -4.23 -2.45 -28.42
C GLU A 83 -4.69 -3.55 -27.44
N GLN A 84 -5.68 -3.24 -26.59
CA GLN A 84 -6.28 -4.23 -25.69
C GLN A 84 -7.04 -5.30 -26.46
N ALA A 85 -7.78 -4.93 -27.50
CA ALA A 85 -8.48 -5.87 -28.37
C ALA A 85 -7.50 -6.80 -29.11
N ALA A 86 -6.39 -6.27 -29.61
CA ALA A 86 -5.31 -7.03 -30.24
C ALA A 86 -4.57 -7.93 -29.25
N GLU A 87 -4.54 -7.57 -27.97
CA GLU A 87 -4.00 -8.45 -26.93
C GLU A 87 -4.98 -9.58 -26.58
N LEU A 88 -6.28 -9.29 -26.51
CA LEU A 88 -7.34 -10.27 -26.27
C LEU A 88 -7.49 -11.28 -27.41
N SER A 89 -7.25 -10.86 -28.66
CA SER A 89 -7.32 -11.76 -29.83
C SER A 89 -6.29 -12.88 -29.82
N LYS A 90 -5.24 -12.78 -28.98
CA LYS A 90 -4.25 -13.85 -28.75
C LYS A 90 -4.82 -15.03 -27.96
N GLY A 91 -6.05 -14.91 -27.44
CA GLY A 91 -6.80 -15.98 -26.80
C GLY A 91 -6.57 -16.13 -25.29
N VAL A 92 -7.38 -16.98 -24.68
CA VAL A 92 -7.43 -17.19 -23.22
C VAL A 92 -6.12 -17.79 -22.70
N ASP A 93 -5.50 -18.72 -23.43
CA ASP A 93 -4.23 -19.33 -23.03
C ASP A 93 -3.07 -18.34 -22.96
N TYR A 94 -3.08 -17.31 -23.81
CA TYR A 94 -2.10 -16.23 -23.73
C TYR A 94 -2.31 -15.41 -22.44
N LEU A 95 -3.55 -15.02 -22.13
CA LEU A 95 -3.87 -14.25 -20.92
C LEU A 95 -3.56 -15.04 -19.65
N ASN A 96 -3.85 -16.35 -19.65
CA ASN A 96 -3.53 -17.26 -18.55
C ASN A 96 -2.03 -17.29 -18.27
N ARG A 97 -1.20 -17.48 -19.31
CA ARG A 97 0.27 -17.46 -19.20
C ARG A 97 0.81 -16.08 -18.79
N LYS A 98 0.20 -15.00 -19.27
CA LYS A 98 0.53 -13.62 -18.88
C LYS A 98 0.30 -13.40 -17.39
N PHE A 99 -0.86 -13.81 -16.87
CA PHE A 99 -1.19 -13.75 -15.44
C PHE A 99 -0.22 -14.59 -14.59
N GLU A 100 0.06 -15.82 -15.02
CA GLU A 100 1.03 -16.69 -14.35
C GLU A 100 2.42 -16.04 -14.27
N GLY A 101 2.85 -15.43 -15.39
CA GLY A 101 4.09 -14.65 -15.44
C GLY A 101 4.13 -13.53 -14.38
N TYR A 102 3.02 -12.81 -14.20
CA TYR A 102 2.91 -11.76 -13.17
C TYR A 102 2.96 -12.29 -11.75
N VAL A 103 2.22 -13.36 -11.45
CA VAL A 103 2.25 -13.97 -10.11
C VAL A 103 3.64 -14.50 -9.78
N ARG A 104 4.31 -15.12 -10.75
CA ARG A 104 5.69 -15.62 -10.60
C ARG A 104 6.70 -14.48 -10.40
N GLU A 105 6.50 -13.35 -11.07
CA GLU A 105 7.36 -12.18 -10.94
C GLU A 105 7.21 -11.50 -9.57
N GLY A 106 6.00 -11.55 -8.99
CA GLY A 106 5.66 -10.87 -7.76
C GLY A 106 5.52 -9.35 -7.93
N LEU A 107 5.12 -8.66 -6.86
CA LEU A 107 5.00 -7.20 -6.87
C LEU A 107 6.35 -6.51 -6.69
N ARG A 108 7.16 -6.45 -7.76
CA ARG A 108 8.51 -5.84 -7.74
C ARG A 108 8.52 -4.37 -7.31
N HIS A 109 7.48 -3.63 -7.65
CA HIS A 109 7.35 -2.21 -7.33
C HIS A 109 6.31 -1.97 -6.23
N TYR A 110 6.38 -2.80 -5.19
CA TYR A 110 5.66 -2.61 -3.94
C TYR A 110 6.47 -1.70 -3.02
N SER A 111 5.81 -0.70 -2.41
CA SER A 111 6.43 0.14 -1.38
C SER A 111 5.41 0.49 -0.32
N ARG A 112 5.85 0.52 0.94
CA ARG A 112 5.03 0.96 2.08
C ARG A 112 5.79 1.98 2.90
N PHE A 113 5.13 3.08 3.23
CA PHE A 113 5.58 4.04 4.22
C PHE A 113 4.51 4.19 5.30
N ALA A 114 4.78 3.66 6.49
CA ALA A 114 3.81 3.55 7.58
C ALA A 114 2.50 2.88 7.11
N ASP A 115 1.42 3.66 7.01
CA ASP A 115 0.09 3.29 6.56
C ASP A 115 -0.11 3.42 5.03
N ASN A 116 0.76 4.16 4.34
CA ASN A 116 0.65 4.38 2.90
C ASN A 116 1.29 3.23 2.13
N ILE A 117 0.46 2.40 1.51
CA ILE A 117 0.88 1.33 0.58
C ILE A 117 0.75 1.84 -0.85
N VAL A 118 1.80 1.67 -1.65
CA VAL A 118 1.83 2.00 -3.08
C VAL A 118 2.28 0.78 -3.86
N ILE A 119 1.42 0.34 -4.77
CA ILE A 119 1.69 -0.76 -5.70
C ILE A 119 1.74 -0.19 -7.11
N LYS A 120 2.84 -0.43 -7.83
CA LYS A 120 2.96 -0.08 -9.25
C LYS A 120 3.03 -1.35 -10.07
N HIS A 121 2.26 -1.39 -11.15
CA HIS A 121 2.27 -2.50 -12.08
C HIS A 121 1.91 -2.00 -13.49
N ARG A 122 2.45 -2.65 -14.52
CA ARG A 122 2.19 -2.28 -15.93
C ARG A 122 0.78 -2.62 -16.38
N ASP A 123 0.21 -3.69 -15.81
CA ASP A 123 -1.11 -4.19 -16.15
C ASP A 123 -2.13 -3.71 -15.12
N LYS A 124 -3.09 -2.91 -15.61
CA LYS A 124 -4.14 -2.29 -14.78
C LYS A 124 -5.10 -3.34 -14.20
N THR A 125 -5.48 -4.34 -14.97
CA THR A 125 -6.41 -5.39 -14.52
C THR A 125 -5.79 -6.19 -13.38
N PHE A 126 -4.54 -6.63 -13.56
CA PHE A 126 -3.78 -7.30 -12.51
C PHE A 126 -3.66 -6.45 -11.25
N LEU A 127 -3.39 -5.15 -11.40
CA LEU A 127 -3.29 -4.22 -10.28
C LEU A 127 -4.60 -4.14 -9.47
N HIS A 128 -5.76 -4.10 -10.14
CA HIS A 128 -7.05 -4.12 -9.46
C HIS A 128 -7.26 -5.39 -8.64
N LEU A 129 -6.92 -6.57 -9.17
CA LEU A 129 -7.01 -7.83 -8.43
C LEU A 129 -6.10 -7.84 -7.19
N MET A 130 -4.88 -7.32 -7.33
CA MET A 130 -3.94 -7.22 -6.20
C MET A 130 -4.43 -6.24 -5.13
N VAL A 131 -5.08 -5.15 -5.53
CA VAL A 131 -5.71 -4.21 -4.59
C VAL A 131 -6.91 -4.86 -3.90
N GLU A 132 -7.74 -5.61 -4.61
CA GLU A 132 -8.87 -6.34 -4.03
C GLU A 132 -8.40 -7.35 -2.97
N LEU A 133 -7.39 -8.16 -3.30
CA LEU A 133 -6.75 -9.07 -2.34
C LEU A 133 -6.14 -8.34 -1.14
N SER A 134 -5.49 -7.20 -1.39
CA SER A 134 -4.95 -6.35 -0.32
C SER A 134 -6.05 -5.90 0.64
N VAL A 135 -7.16 -5.40 0.10
CA VAL A 135 -8.31 -4.91 0.85
C VAL A 135 -8.94 -6.02 1.68
N LEU A 136 -9.18 -7.19 1.07
CA LEU A 136 -9.75 -8.35 1.73
C LEU A 136 -8.90 -8.79 2.91
N ILE A 137 -7.59 -8.94 2.72
CA ILE A 137 -6.68 -9.41 3.77
C ILE A 137 -6.52 -8.37 4.89
N LEU A 138 -6.39 -7.09 4.55
CA LEU A 138 -6.29 -6.03 5.55
C LEU A 138 -7.55 -5.94 6.41
N ALA A 139 -8.73 -6.14 5.82
CA ALA A 139 -10.00 -6.14 6.56
C ALA A 139 -10.17 -7.43 7.40
N ARG A 140 -9.94 -8.60 6.80
CA ARG A 140 -10.19 -9.91 7.42
C ARG A 140 -9.17 -10.27 8.49
N ASP A 141 -7.88 -10.16 8.18
CA ASP A 141 -6.79 -10.70 9.02
C ASP A 141 -6.14 -9.64 9.91
N TYR A 142 -6.18 -8.37 9.48
CA TYR A 142 -5.58 -7.26 10.20
C TYR A 142 -6.61 -6.36 10.88
N HIS A 143 -7.90 -6.53 10.56
CA HIS A 143 -9.01 -5.73 11.06
C HIS A 143 -8.81 -4.22 10.86
N LEU A 144 -8.17 -3.85 9.74
CA LEU A 144 -7.90 -2.47 9.37
C LEU A 144 -8.94 -1.95 8.37
N GLN A 145 -9.43 -0.74 8.62
CA GLN A 145 -10.29 -0.03 7.68
C GLN A 145 -9.45 0.74 6.68
N ILE A 146 -9.82 0.66 5.41
CA ILE A 146 -9.10 1.35 4.34
C ILE A 146 -9.80 2.67 4.02
N ASN A 147 -9.02 3.74 3.94
CA ASN A 147 -9.51 5.06 3.61
C ASN A 147 -10.09 5.10 2.19
N ARG A 148 -11.34 5.57 2.03
CA ARG A 148 -12.06 5.73 0.75
C ARG A 148 -11.32 6.53 -0.33
N SER A 149 -10.31 7.32 0.02
CA SER A 149 -9.53 8.11 -0.93
C SER A 149 -8.45 7.32 -1.68
N TRP A 150 -8.34 6.00 -1.50
CA TRP A 150 -7.46 5.17 -2.32
C TRP A 150 -7.94 5.13 -3.77
N ASN A 151 -7.02 5.07 -4.73
CA ASN A 151 -7.39 4.99 -6.15
C ASN A 151 -6.27 4.35 -7.00
N VAL A 152 -6.67 3.62 -8.05
CA VAL A 152 -5.79 3.18 -9.13
C VAL A 152 -5.73 4.28 -10.18
N ARG A 153 -4.54 4.85 -10.39
CA ARG A 153 -4.34 5.96 -11.31
C ARG A 153 -3.06 5.80 -12.13
N PRO A 154 -3.00 6.40 -13.32
CA PRO A 154 -1.79 6.39 -14.12
C PRO A 154 -0.63 7.15 -13.46
N MET A 155 0.60 6.72 -13.71
CA MET A 155 1.80 7.28 -13.08
C MET A 155 2.10 8.74 -13.48
N TRP A 156 1.66 9.19 -14.66
CA TRP A 156 1.87 10.58 -15.11
C TRP A 156 1.09 11.61 -14.27
N THR A 157 0.08 11.16 -13.52
CA THR A 157 -0.64 12.03 -12.57
C THR A 157 0.19 12.39 -11.33
N GLY A 158 1.32 11.71 -11.13
CA GLY A 158 2.23 11.89 -10.01
C GLY A 158 1.88 11.00 -8.82
N ASN A 159 2.90 10.36 -8.25
CA ASN A 159 2.76 9.57 -7.03
C ASN A 159 2.93 10.46 -5.80
N ASP A 160 1.89 10.61 -4.99
CA ASP A 160 1.89 11.51 -3.83
C ASP A 160 2.23 10.74 -2.54
N LEU A 161 3.44 10.94 -1.99
CA LEU A 161 3.98 10.20 -0.86
C LEU A 161 4.83 11.11 0.04
N CYS A 162 4.70 10.97 1.36
CA CYS A 162 5.53 11.68 2.37
C CYS A 162 5.64 13.20 2.20
N GLY A 163 4.62 13.86 1.65
CA GLY A 163 4.64 15.32 1.44
C GLY A 163 5.25 15.77 0.11
N TYR A 164 5.57 14.84 -0.79
CA TYR A 164 6.07 15.10 -2.13
C TYR A 164 5.21 14.42 -3.19
N VAL A 165 5.28 14.92 -4.42
CA VAL A 165 4.63 14.33 -5.60
C VAL A 165 5.73 13.97 -6.60
N PHE A 166 5.90 12.68 -6.85
CA PHE A 166 6.91 12.11 -7.74
C PHE A 166 6.34 11.94 -9.15
N TYR A 167 6.92 12.64 -10.12
CA TYR A 167 6.68 12.42 -11.54
C TYR A 167 7.83 11.61 -12.15
N HIS A 168 7.74 11.28 -13.44
CA HIS A 168 8.81 10.55 -14.14
C HIS A 168 10.08 11.41 -14.32
N ASP A 169 9.89 12.71 -14.49
CA ASP A 169 10.92 13.69 -14.87
C ASP A 169 11.30 14.65 -13.74
N ARG A 170 10.47 14.76 -12.70
CA ARG A 170 10.65 15.76 -11.64
C ARG A 170 10.03 15.36 -10.30
N LEU A 171 10.50 16.00 -9.25
CA LEU A 171 9.96 15.91 -7.89
C LEU A 171 9.35 17.25 -7.49
N MET A 172 8.12 17.24 -6.99
CA MET A 172 7.41 18.45 -6.56
C MET A 172 7.04 18.39 -5.08
N LEU A 173 7.10 19.53 -4.39
CA LEU A 173 6.54 19.64 -3.03
C LEU A 173 5.02 19.59 -3.07
N ARG A 174 4.38 18.87 -2.14
CA ARG A 174 2.91 18.78 -2.07
C ARG A 174 2.31 20.18 -1.86
N LYS A 175 1.37 20.54 -2.74
CA LYS A 175 0.72 21.86 -2.76
C LYS A 175 0.15 22.30 -1.40
N ARG A 176 -0.45 21.38 -0.64
CA ARG A 176 -1.00 21.68 0.69
C ARG A 176 0.09 22.06 1.69
N ASN A 177 1.23 21.35 1.68
CA ASN A 177 2.34 21.59 2.60
C ASN A 177 2.99 22.94 2.29
N LYS A 178 3.24 23.20 0.99
CA LYS A 178 3.71 24.51 0.52
C LYS A 178 2.80 25.64 1.01
N LYS A 179 1.49 25.52 0.78
CA LYS A 179 0.52 26.54 1.21
C LYS A 179 0.46 26.71 2.72
N ALA A 180 0.55 25.62 3.48
CA ALA A 180 0.55 25.67 4.95
C ALA A 180 1.77 26.43 5.48
N LEU A 181 2.96 26.12 4.95
CA LEU A 181 4.20 26.83 5.28
C LEU A 181 4.09 28.33 4.97
N CYS A 182 3.66 28.69 3.75
CA CYS A 182 3.50 30.10 3.38
C CYS A 182 2.53 30.85 4.32
N ARG A 183 1.42 30.21 4.72
CA ARG A 183 0.45 30.79 5.67
C ARG A 183 1.06 30.97 7.07
N GLN A 184 1.88 30.02 7.52
CA GLN A 184 2.56 30.12 8.81
C GLN A 184 3.57 31.27 8.82
N VAL A 185 4.41 31.37 7.77
CA VAL A 185 5.37 32.46 7.62
C VAL A 185 4.67 33.81 7.57
N ALA A 186 3.58 33.94 6.81
CA ALA A 186 2.80 35.18 6.77
C ALA A 186 2.23 35.57 8.14
N ARG A 187 1.79 34.59 8.95
CA ARG A 187 1.31 34.82 10.31
C ARG A 187 2.42 35.28 11.26
N LEU A 188 3.62 34.71 11.15
CA LEU A 188 4.78 35.10 11.96
C LEU A 188 5.26 36.51 11.60
N ARG A 189 5.34 36.84 10.30
CA ARG A 189 5.66 38.20 9.85
C ARG A 189 4.64 39.23 10.35
N LYS A 190 3.35 38.90 10.38
CA LYS A 190 2.32 39.77 10.97
C LYS A 190 2.51 40.00 12.49
N LYS A 191 3.18 39.08 13.19
CA LYS A 191 3.53 39.23 14.61
C LYS A 191 4.85 39.97 14.84
N GLY A 192 5.56 40.39 13.78
CA GLY A 192 6.80 41.15 13.88
C GLY A 192 8.09 40.33 13.89
N TYR A 193 8.02 39.01 13.72
CA TYR A 193 9.22 38.16 13.62
C TYR A 193 9.96 38.41 12.30
N SER A 194 11.28 38.62 12.40
CA SER A 194 12.19 38.81 11.27
C SER A 194 12.77 37.49 10.77
N GLU A 195 13.63 37.53 9.75
CA GLU A 195 14.35 36.33 9.27
C GLU A 195 15.41 35.81 10.26
N ARG A 196 15.72 36.58 11.30
CA ARG A 196 16.75 36.25 12.32
C ARG A 196 16.19 35.72 13.63
N ASP A 197 14.86 35.73 13.80
CA ASP A 197 14.14 35.25 14.99
C ASP A 197 13.58 33.84 14.78
#